data_AF-A0A7Y1ZB75-F1
#
_entry.id   AF-A0A7Y1ZB75-F1
#
_cell.length_a   1.000
_cell.length_b   1.000
_cell.length_c   1.000
_cell.angle_alpha   90.00
_cell.angle_beta   90.00
_cell.angle_gamma   90.00
#
_symmetry.space_group_name_H-M   'P 1'
#
loop_
_entity.id
_entity.type
_entity.pdbx_description
1 polymer ?
#
loop_
_entity_poly.entity_id
_entity_poly.type
_entity_poly.pdbx_seq_one_letter_code
_entity_poly.pdbx_strand_id
1 'polypeptide(L)' 'MKKRRVYEGTLENVPNKQILININRMSEGIYTLKILYNNKVIKKTTFKK' A
#
# COMPACT_ATOMS: atom_id res chain seq x y z
N MET A 1 -45.04 20.23 6.13
CA MET A 1 -43.85 19.58 6.73
C MET A 1 -42.62 19.88 5.88
N LYS A 2 -41.59 20.55 6.43
CA LYS A 2 -40.33 20.81 5.70
C LYS A 2 -39.56 19.49 5.55
N LYS A 3 -39.27 19.05 4.31
CA LYS A 3 -38.42 17.89 4.04
C LYS A 3 -37.00 18.17 4.56
N ARG A 4 -36.53 17.38 5.53
CA ARG A 4 -35.13 17.42 5.98
C ARG A 4 -34.24 16.98 4.82
N ARG A 5 -33.23 17.78 4.49
CA ARG A 5 -32.16 17.37 3.58
C ARG A 5 -31.28 16.37 4.32
N VAL A 6 -31.15 15.17 3.74
CA VAL A 6 -30.21 14.14 4.20
C VAL A 6 -28.95 14.33 3.38
N TYR A 7 -27.81 14.43 4.06
CA TYR A 7 -26.50 14.52 3.44
C TYR A 7 -25.83 13.17 3.60
N GLU A 8 -25.42 12.58 2.49
CA GLU A 8 -24.68 11.32 2.45
C GLU A 8 -23.36 11.52 1.72
N GLY A 9 -22.36 10.75 2.11
CA GLY A 9 -21.04 10.77 1.51
C GLY A 9 -20.31 9.47 1.84
N THR A 10 -19.55 8.98 0.88
CA THR A 10 -18.71 7.78 1.04
C THR A 10 -17.31 8.18 1.44
N LEU A 11 -16.78 7.59 2.51
CA LEU A 11 -15.36 7.68 2.82
C LEU A 11 -14.59 6.72 1.92
N GLU A 12 -13.45 7.17 1.38
CA GLU A 12 -12.55 6.28 0.66
C GLU A 12 -12.05 5.16 1.57
N ASN A 13 -11.95 3.95 1.01
CA ASN A 13 -11.47 2.77 1.74
C ASN A 13 -10.05 3.03 2.23
N VAL A 14 -9.88 3.14 3.55
CA VAL A 14 -8.57 3.21 4.17
C VAL A 14 -7.86 1.87 3.94
N PRO A 15 -6.65 1.85 3.35
CA PRO A 15 -5.91 0.61 3.14
C PRO A 15 -5.66 -0.09 4.47
N ASN A 16 -6.39 -1.18 4.72
CA ASN A 16 -6.38 -1.91 5.99
C ASN A 16 -5.17 -2.85 6.16
N LYS A 17 -4.39 -3.07 5.10
CA LYS A 17 -3.22 -3.96 5.07
C LYS A 17 -2.04 -3.22 4.50
N GLN A 18 -0.99 -3.06 5.31
CA GLN A 18 0.23 -2.37 4.92
C GLN A 18 1.44 -3.21 5.35
N ILE A 19 2.50 -3.17 4.53
CA ILE A 19 3.80 -3.77 4.85
C ILE A 19 4.82 -2.63 4.82
N LEU A 20 5.49 -2.42 5.94
CA LEU A 20 6.54 -1.41 6.08
C LEU A 20 7.89 -2.12 6.22
N ILE A 21 8.88 -1.66 5.45
CA ILE A 21 10.25 -2.19 5.47
C ILE A 21 11.19 -1.03 5.80
N ASN A 22 11.88 -1.13 6.93
CA ASN A 22 12.94 -0.19 7.28
C ASN A 22 14.24 -0.62 6.59
N ILE A 23 14.75 0.25 5.73
CA ILE A 23 15.94 -0.03 4.92
C ILE A 23 17.20 0.65 5.45
N ASN A 24 17.17 1.31 6.61
CA ASN A 24 18.23 2.21 7.10
C ASN A 24 19.62 1.57 7.18
N ARG A 25 19.69 0.26 7.43
CA ARG A 25 20.96 -0.49 7.59
C ARG A 25 21.40 -1.24 6.32
N MET A 26 20.70 -1.05 5.21
CA MET A 26 21.10 -1.63 3.92
C MET A 26 22.18 -0.75 3.27
N SER A 27 23.10 -1.37 2.53
CA SER A 27 24.08 -0.64 1.73
C SER A 27 23.39 0.23 0.66
N GLU A 28 24.07 1.28 0.20
CA GLU A 28 23.61 2.06 -0.96
C GLU A 28 23.56 1.17 -2.21
N GLY A 29 22.50 1.28 -3.01
CA GLY A 29 22.38 0.43 -4.19
C GLY A 29 20.97 0.31 -4.78
N ILE A 30 20.89 -0.36 -5.92
CA ILE A 30 19.62 -0.67 -6.58
C ILE A 30 19.09 -2.00 -6.05
N TYR A 31 17.90 -1.97 -5.48
CA TYR A 31 17.21 -3.12 -4.92
C TYR A 31 16.01 -3.52 -5.77
N THR A 32 15.72 -4.81 -5.79
CA THR A 32 14.48 -5.36 -6.34
C THR A 32 13.69 -6.01 -5.21
N LEU A 33 12.55 -5.42 -4.84
CA LEU A 33 11.59 -6.03 -3.95
C LEU A 33 10.64 -6.93 -4.75
N LYS A 34 10.53 -8.19 -4.35
CA LYS A 34 9.57 -9.16 -4.90
C LYS A 34 8.62 -9.61 -3.80
N ILE A 35 7.32 -9.51 -4.05
CA ILE A 35 6.28 -10.10 -3.19
C ILE A 35 5.93 -11.47 -3.78
N LEU A 36 6.01 -12.51 -2.97
CA LEU A 36 5.71 -13.89 -3.37
C LEU A 36 4.45 -14.40 -2.67
N TYR A 37 3.64 -15.18 -3.38
CA TYR A 37 2.53 -15.96 -2.85
C TYR A 37 2.54 -17.34 -3.49
N ASN A 38 2.53 -18.41 -2.68
CA ASN A 38 2.66 -19.80 -3.15
C ASN A 38 3.82 -20.01 -4.12
N ASN A 39 5.01 -19.51 -3.74
CA ASN A 39 6.25 -19.55 -4.53
C ASN A 39 6.18 -18.83 -5.90
N LYS A 40 5.13 -18.07 -6.18
CA LYS A 40 4.99 -17.26 -7.40
C LYS A 40 5.16 -15.78 -7.06
N VAL A 41 5.91 -15.06 -7.88
CA VAL A 41 6.06 -13.59 -7.74
C VAL A 41 4.77 -12.93 -8.20
N ILE A 42 4.10 -12.22 -7.28
CA ILE A 42 2.84 -11.49 -7.55
C ILE A 42 3.06 -9.99 -7.73
N LYS A 43 4.18 -9.46 -7.22
CA LYS A 43 4.58 -8.06 -7.43
C LYS A 43 6.10 -7.95 -7.46
N LYS A 44 6.61 -7.11 -8.34
CA LYS A 44 8.02 -6.72 -8.41
C LYS A 44 8.10 -5.19 -8.47
N THR A 45 8.98 -4.60 -7.69
CA THR A 45 9.33 -3.19 -7.79
C THR A 45 10.83 -3.01 -7.58
N THR A 46 11.39 -2.00 -8.22
CA THR A 46 12.80 -1.63 -8.08
C THR A 46 12.88 -0.27 -7.43
N PHE A 47 13.79 -0.12 -6.47
CA PHE A 47 14.08 1.17 -5.84
C PHE A 47 15.58 1.33 -5.65
N LYS A 48 16.04 2.57 -5.71
CA LYS A 48 17.39 2.93 -5.28
C LYS A 48 17.30 3.34 -3.82
N LYS A 49 18.10 2.69 -2.98
CA LYS A 49 18.46 3.24 -1.67
C LYS A 49 19.69 4.09 -1.89
#